data_AF-A0A812IME9-F1
#
_entry.id   AF-A0A812IME9-F1
#
_cell.length_a   1.000
_cell.length_b   1.000
_cell.length_c   1.000
_cell.angle_alpha   90.00
_cell.angle_beta   90.00
_cell.angle_gamma   90.00
#
_symmetry.space_group_name_H-M   'P 1'
#
loop_
_entity.id
_entity.type
_entity.pdbx_description
1 polymer ?
#
loop_
_entity_poly.entity_id
_entity_poly.type
_entity_poly.pdbx_seq_one_letter_code
_entity_poly.pdbx_strand_id
1 'polypeptide(L)'
;MLFKSASVSIAEFEEKSGWAFKPEGACKGDVCIPLSADVLAADNAETVELASITEALGLPMLVDENHGLYAVGPESIGARALVTADAPSLVLPDLDGQPFDLASLRGQKALREELHQQNFELVTVGLDTLGEQGCRAYIEAAAPQHPALIDQHHVLAEKFGVINIPSAIWIDEQGVIVRPAEAAPAPPQPETQQAPPPAGDAPAMPERFVEMMGEAVKIKSDAQAYHAALRDWVEHGAESRFALSPDEVVSRSRPRSAEVSLGHAHFELASALELAGLVAGKKSHTRTDAAILAGTFTGGA
;
A
#
# COMPACT_ATOMS: atom_id res chain seq x y z
N MET A 1 -10.22 -0.64 -4.18
CA MET A 1 -10.83 -1.79 -4.88
C MET A 1 -11.75 -1.36 -6.03
N LEU A 2 -11.86 -2.18 -7.08
CA LEU A 2 -12.68 -1.93 -8.27
C LEU A 2 -13.71 -3.04 -8.52
N PHE A 3 -14.94 -2.64 -8.85
CA PHE A 3 -16.06 -3.49 -9.24
C PHE A 3 -16.64 -3.07 -10.60
N LYS A 4 -17.31 -4.02 -11.27
CA LYS A 4 -17.91 -3.86 -12.62
C LYS A 4 -19.44 -3.87 -12.62
N SER A 5 -20.05 -3.85 -11.45
CA SER A 5 -21.51 -3.92 -11.26
C SER A 5 -21.90 -3.21 -9.96
N ALA A 6 -23.09 -2.60 -9.94
CA ALA A 6 -23.69 -2.04 -8.72
C ALA A 6 -24.16 -3.13 -7.76
N SER A 7 -24.49 -4.32 -8.28
CA SER A 7 -24.88 -5.49 -7.50
C SER A 7 -23.78 -6.54 -7.62
N VAL A 8 -23.17 -6.92 -6.50
CA VAL A 8 -22.00 -7.83 -6.47
C VAL A 8 -22.26 -9.00 -5.55
N SER A 9 -21.60 -10.12 -5.79
CA SER A 9 -21.68 -11.26 -4.87
C SER A 9 -21.02 -10.93 -3.53
N ILE A 10 -21.54 -11.51 -2.44
CA ILE A 10 -20.93 -11.39 -1.12
C ILE A 10 -19.47 -11.85 -1.18
N ALA A 11 -19.20 -13.01 -1.79
CA ALA A 11 -17.84 -13.55 -1.88
C ALA A 11 -16.85 -12.60 -2.57
N GLU A 12 -17.25 -11.96 -3.68
CA GLU A 12 -16.41 -10.97 -4.37
C GLU A 12 -16.14 -9.74 -3.47
N PHE A 13 -17.16 -9.27 -2.74
CA PHE A 13 -16.99 -8.17 -1.82
C PHE A 13 -16.05 -8.53 -0.66
N GLU A 14 -16.21 -9.72 -0.07
CA GLU A 14 -15.37 -10.18 1.03
C GLU A 14 -13.90 -10.32 0.61
N GLU A 15 -13.67 -10.94 -0.55
CA GLU A 15 -12.34 -11.12 -1.12
C GLU A 15 -11.62 -9.78 -1.33
N LYS A 16 -12.32 -8.79 -1.92
CA LYS A 16 -11.72 -7.49 -2.25
C LYS A 16 -11.58 -6.56 -1.05
N SER A 17 -12.56 -6.56 -0.14
CA SER A 17 -12.63 -5.59 0.97
C SER A 17 -12.00 -6.09 2.27
N GLY A 18 -11.87 -7.42 2.43
CA GLY A 18 -11.46 -8.06 3.68
C GLY A 18 -12.51 -8.01 4.79
N TRP A 19 -13.70 -7.48 4.52
CA TRP A 19 -14.86 -7.64 5.41
C TRP A 19 -15.46 -9.02 5.23
N ALA A 20 -15.96 -9.62 6.30
CA ALA A 20 -16.65 -10.90 6.29
C ALA A 20 -18.10 -10.69 6.76
N PHE A 21 -19.07 -11.20 6.01
CA PHE A 21 -20.47 -11.19 6.38
C PHE A 21 -20.76 -12.32 7.37
N LYS A 22 -21.28 -11.93 8.53
CA LYS A 22 -21.68 -12.82 9.62
C LYS A 22 -23.13 -12.53 10.03
N PRO A 23 -23.80 -13.41 10.79
CA PRO A 23 -25.17 -13.18 11.25
C PRO A 23 -25.36 -11.86 12.01
N GLU A 24 -24.34 -11.42 12.74
CA GLU A 24 -24.32 -10.17 13.50
C GLU A 24 -24.06 -8.90 12.66
N GLY A 25 -23.66 -9.04 11.39
CA GLY A 25 -23.33 -7.94 10.50
C GLY A 25 -22.09 -8.19 9.64
N ALA A 26 -21.52 -7.13 9.08
CA ALA A 26 -20.23 -7.21 8.40
C ALA A 26 -19.10 -6.96 9.40
N CYS A 27 -18.09 -7.84 9.41
CA CYS A 27 -17.01 -7.83 10.39
C CYS A 27 -15.63 -7.77 9.74
N LYS A 28 -14.70 -7.03 10.35
CA LYS A 28 -13.28 -6.97 9.96
C LYS A 28 -12.43 -6.91 11.23
N GLY A 29 -11.72 -8.00 11.52
CA GLY A 29 -11.06 -8.19 12.82
C GLY A 29 -12.09 -8.19 13.97
N ASP A 30 -11.87 -7.36 14.99
CA ASP A 30 -12.75 -7.22 16.15
C ASP A 30 -13.91 -6.22 15.94
N VAL A 31 -13.94 -5.54 14.79
CA VAL A 31 -15.01 -4.58 14.46
C VAL A 31 -16.11 -5.29 13.70
N CYS A 32 -17.34 -5.19 14.18
CA CYS A 32 -18.53 -5.66 13.48
C CYS A 32 -19.57 -4.54 13.38
N ILE A 33 -20.02 -4.25 12.17
CA ILE A 33 -21.04 -3.26 11.85
C ILE A 33 -22.35 -3.99 11.55
N PRO A 34 -23.40 -3.83 12.38
CA PRO A 34 -24.70 -4.39 12.11
C PRO A 34 -25.27 -3.84 10.80
N LEU A 35 -25.71 -4.73 9.91
CA LEU A 35 -26.33 -4.36 8.64
C LEU A 35 -27.86 -4.39 8.78
N SER A 36 -28.54 -3.40 8.21
CA SER A 36 -30.00 -3.46 8.08
C SER A 36 -30.39 -4.45 6.98
N ALA A 37 -31.61 -4.98 7.07
CA ALA A 37 -32.15 -5.91 6.07
C ALA A 37 -32.17 -5.32 4.65
N ASP A 38 -32.17 -3.99 4.53
CA ASP A 38 -32.18 -3.26 3.26
C ASP A 38 -30.82 -3.25 2.53
N VAL A 39 -29.73 -3.64 3.21
CA VAL A 39 -28.37 -3.68 2.63
C VAL A 39 -28.08 -5.02 1.93
N LEU A 40 -28.71 -6.10 2.40
CA LEU A 40 -28.69 -7.39 1.71
C LEU A 40 -29.68 -7.28 0.54
N ALA A 41 -29.23 -7.58 -0.69
CA ALA A 41 -30.09 -7.40 -1.87
C ALA A 41 -31.40 -8.16 -1.64
N ALA A 42 -32.53 -7.43 -1.67
CA ALA A 42 -33.86 -7.93 -1.28
C ALA A 42 -34.31 -9.19 -2.04
N ASP A 43 -33.65 -9.49 -3.16
CA ASP A 43 -34.07 -10.47 -4.15
C ASP A 43 -33.14 -11.71 -4.19
N ASN A 44 -31.96 -11.68 -3.52
CA ASN A 44 -31.03 -12.81 -3.52
C ASN A 44 -30.08 -12.76 -2.31
N ALA A 45 -30.11 -13.78 -1.44
CA ALA A 45 -29.34 -13.84 -0.18
C ALA A 45 -27.80 -13.94 -0.36
N GLU A 46 -27.30 -13.91 -1.59
CA GLU A 46 -25.88 -14.08 -1.95
C GLU A 46 -25.26 -12.82 -2.59
N THR A 47 -26.03 -11.75 -2.76
CA THR A 47 -25.59 -10.49 -3.39
C THR A 47 -25.87 -9.28 -2.52
N VAL A 48 -25.07 -8.23 -2.69
CA VAL A 48 -25.21 -6.95 -1.98
C VAL A 48 -25.21 -5.79 -2.95
N GLU A 49 -26.02 -4.78 -2.64
CA GLU A 49 -26.00 -3.50 -3.37
C GLU A 49 -24.80 -2.67 -2.89
N LEU A 50 -23.90 -2.39 -3.82
CA LEU A 50 -22.60 -1.79 -3.53
C LEU A 50 -22.73 -0.41 -2.89
N ALA A 51 -23.70 0.40 -3.32
CA ALA A 51 -23.95 1.71 -2.73
C ALA A 51 -24.38 1.60 -1.25
N SER A 52 -25.27 0.67 -0.93
CA SER A 52 -25.81 0.48 0.42
C SER A 52 -24.76 -0.07 1.38
N ILE A 53 -23.98 -1.08 0.95
CA ILE A 53 -22.94 -1.65 1.81
C ILE A 53 -21.77 -0.68 2.01
N THR A 54 -21.38 0.07 0.97
CA THR A 54 -20.27 1.03 1.11
C THR A 54 -20.63 2.19 2.01
N GLU A 55 -21.86 2.70 1.94
CA GLU A 55 -22.38 3.69 2.89
C GLU A 55 -22.39 3.16 4.33
N ALA A 56 -22.93 1.95 4.55
CA ALA A 56 -23.00 1.34 5.88
C ALA A 56 -21.63 1.14 6.53
N LEU A 57 -20.61 0.80 5.74
CA LEU A 57 -19.25 0.54 6.21
C LEU A 57 -18.35 1.79 6.21
N GLY A 58 -18.84 2.94 5.75
CA GLY A 58 -18.04 4.15 5.63
C GLY A 58 -16.91 4.05 4.60
N LEU A 59 -17.16 3.30 3.52
CA LEU A 59 -16.28 3.12 2.37
C LEU A 59 -16.64 4.16 1.30
N PRO A 60 -15.74 5.11 0.96
CA PRO A 60 -16.03 6.07 -0.11
C PRO A 60 -16.09 5.37 -1.47
N MET A 61 -17.11 5.68 -2.27
CA MET A 61 -17.30 5.10 -3.60
C MET A 61 -17.36 6.19 -4.67
N LEU A 62 -16.70 5.93 -5.79
CA LEU A 62 -16.79 6.67 -7.05
C LEU A 62 -17.44 5.80 -8.11
N VAL A 63 -18.29 6.41 -8.93
CA VAL A 63 -18.96 5.73 -10.04
C VAL A 63 -18.56 6.41 -11.33
N ASP A 64 -18.09 5.63 -12.29
CA ASP A 64 -17.97 6.03 -13.69
C ASP A 64 -19.07 5.35 -14.50
N GLU A 65 -20.22 6.01 -14.56
CA GLU A 65 -21.41 5.50 -15.25
C GLU A 65 -21.16 5.23 -16.74
N ASN A 66 -20.25 5.98 -17.37
CA ASN A 66 -19.96 5.84 -18.80
C ASN A 66 -19.29 4.49 -19.12
N HIS A 67 -18.58 3.92 -18.14
CA HIS A 67 -17.82 2.68 -18.30
C HIS A 67 -18.30 1.57 -17.36
N GLY A 68 -19.35 1.82 -16.55
CA GLY A 68 -19.88 0.84 -15.60
C GLY A 68 -18.89 0.44 -14.51
N LEU A 69 -18.03 1.37 -14.08
CA LEU A 69 -17.00 1.11 -13.07
C LEU A 69 -17.36 1.73 -11.73
N TYR A 70 -17.10 0.97 -10.67
CA TYR A 70 -17.34 1.39 -9.29
C TYR A 70 -16.02 1.22 -8.53
N ALA A 71 -15.38 2.33 -8.21
CA ALA A 71 -14.14 2.33 -7.43
C ALA A 71 -14.46 2.67 -5.98
N VAL A 72 -14.09 1.77 -5.08
CA VAL A 72 -14.35 1.89 -3.65
C VAL A 72 -13.01 2.01 -2.92
N GLY A 73 -12.90 3.03 -2.08
CA GLY A 73 -11.77 3.25 -1.19
C GLY A 73 -11.94 2.52 0.15
N PRO A 74 -10.86 2.41 0.94
CA PRO A 74 -10.89 1.74 2.23
C PRO A 74 -11.72 2.51 3.27
N GLU A 75 -12.09 1.87 4.38
CA GLU A 75 -12.92 2.49 5.42
C GLU A 75 -12.19 3.64 6.14
N SER A 76 -12.93 4.70 6.47
CA SER A 76 -12.35 5.93 7.05
C SER A 76 -12.82 6.28 8.47
N ILE A 77 -13.78 5.53 9.04
CA ILE A 77 -14.37 5.88 10.34
C ILE A 77 -13.42 5.49 11.47
N GLY A 78 -12.77 6.49 12.09
CA GLY A 78 -11.87 6.31 13.24
C GLY A 78 -10.62 5.47 12.96
N ALA A 79 -10.38 5.15 11.69
CA ALA A 79 -9.42 4.14 11.27
C ALA A 79 -8.01 4.73 11.14
N ARG A 80 -7.02 3.92 11.49
CA ARG A 80 -5.65 4.10 11.06
C ARG A 80 -5.37 3.12 9.93
N ALA A 81 -4.23 3.28 9.27
CA ALA A 81 -3.83 2.37 8.21
C ALA A 81 -3.84 0.91 8.68
N LEU A 82 -3.38 0.69 9.92
CA LEU A 82 -3.40 -0.59 10.62
C LEU A 82 -4.33 -0.52 11.83
N VAL A 83 -5.16 -1.54 12.03
CA VAL A 83 -6.02 -1.70 13.22
C VAL A 83 -5.48 -2.76 14.20
N THR A 84 -4.54 -3.58 13.75
CA THR A 84 -3.75 -4.54 14.52
C THR A 84 -2.31 -4.48 14.01
N ALA A 85 -1.36 -4.99 14.80
CA ALA A 85 0.01 -5.20 14.34
C ALA A 85 0.15 -6.48 13.50
N ASP A 86 -0.86 -7.36 13.43
CA ASP A 86 -0.79 -8.52 12.54
C ASP A 86 -0.70 -8.07 11.09
N ALA A 87 0.30 -8.58 10.36
CA ALA A 87 0.46 -8.30 8.94
C ALA A 87 -0.78 -8.80 8.17
N PRO A 88 -1.49 -7.92 7.46
CA PRO A 88 -2.62 -8.32 6.61
C PRO A 88 -2.19 -9.36 5.59
N SER A 89 -3.12 -10.25 5.21
CA SER A 89 -2.89 -11.15 4.07
C SER A 89 -2.62 -10.32 2.81
N LEU A 90 -1.54 -10.67 2.13
CA LEU A 90 -1.08 -10.00 0.93
C LEU A 90 -0.53 -11.04 -0.04
N VAL A 91 -1.15 -11.11 -1.21
CA VAL A 91 -0.69 -11.91 -2.33
C VAL A 91 -0.45 -10.96 -3.49
N LEU A 92 0.78 -10.94 -4.00
CA LEU A 92 1.17 -10.11 -5.14
C LEU A 92 1.91 -10.96 -6.18
N PRO A 93 1.75 -10.67 -7.48
CA PRO A 93 2.50 -11.35 -8.52
C PRO A 93 3.98 -10.93 -8.53
N ASP A 94 4.85 -11.85 -8.93
CA ASP A 94 6.22 -11.53 -9.36
C ASP A 94 6.27 -11.08 -10.84
N LEU A 95 7.48 -10.92 -11.38
CA LEU A 95 7.69 -10.49 -12.76
C LEU A 95 7.18 -11.47 -13.83
N ASP A 96 7.01 -12.74 -13.46
CA ASP A 96 6.45 -13.80 -14.33
C ASP A 96 4.95 -14.00 -14.10
N GLY A 97 4.34 -13.14 -13.26
CA GLY A 97 2.93 -13.21 -12.90
C GLY A 97 2.58 -14.30 -11.90
N GLN A 98 3.58 -14.96 -11.29
CA GLN A 98 3.33 -15.99 -10.30
C GLN A 98 2.91 -15.35 -8.96
N PRO A 99 1.82 -15.82 -8.34
CA PRO A 99 1.37 -15.27 -7.07
C PRO A 99 2.34 -15.64 -5.95
N PHE A 100 2.76 -14.64 -5.19
CA PHE A 100 3.54 -14.80 -3.99
C PHE A 100 2.70 -14.39 -2.78
N ASP A 101 2.41 -15.35 -1.90
CA ASP A 101 1.75 -15.09 -0.62
C ASP A 101 2.80 -14.69 0.43
N LEU A 102 2.69 -13.47 0.96
CA LEU A 102 3.58 -12.98 2.01
C LEU A 102 3.53 -13.86 3.26
N ALA A 103 2.36 -14.44 3.57
CA ALA A 103 2.20 -15.33 4.72
C ALA A 103 3.01 -16.63 4.57
N SER A 104 3.43 -17.00 3.35
CA SER A 104 4.31 -18.15 3.13
C SER A 104 5.62 -18.01 3.90
N LEU A 105 6.11 -16.79 4.16
CA LEU A 105 7.36 -16.54 4.85
C LEU A 105 7.30 -16.78 6.37
N ARG A 106 6.11 -16.98 6.95
CA ARG A 106 5.94 -17.23 8.39
C ARG A 106 6.52 -18.58 8.78
N GLY A 107 7.23 -18.63 9.91
CA GLY A 107 7.73 -19.88 10.49
C GLY A 107 8.83 -20.62 9.71
N GLN A 108 9.37 -20.07 8.62
CA GLN A 108 10.41 -20.71 7.79
C GLN A 108 11.84 -20.64 8.36
N LYS A 109 12.04 -20.71 9.68
CA LYS A 109 13.40 -20.64 10.28
C LYS A 109 14.32 -21.76 9.79
N ALA A 110 13.83 -23.01 9.75
CA ALA A 110 14.68 -24.17 9.49
C ALA A 110 15.23 -24.26 8.04
N LEU A 111 14.48 -23.81 7.03
CA LEU A 111 14.92 -23.86 5.63
C LEU A 111 15.73 -22.60 5.23
N ARG A 112 15.46 -21.45 5.87
CA ARG A 112 16.24 -20.21 5.65
C ARG A 112 17.63 -20.26 6.26
N GLU A 113 17.78 -20.80 7.47
CA GLU A 113 19.10 -20.96 8.13
C GLU A 113 20.07 -21.78 7.27
N GLU A 114 19.55 -22.71 6.46
CA GLU A 114 20.31 -23.58 5.57
C GLU A 114 20.66 -22.92 4.22
N LEU A 115 19.89 -21.91 3.77
CA LEU A 115 19.96 -21.37 2.41
C LEU A 115 20.37 -19.89 2.33
N HIS A 116 20.14 -19.08 3.36
CA HIS A 116 20.49 -17.65 3.40
C HIS A 116 21.05 -17.29 4.79
N GLN A 117 22.31 -16.85 4.84
CA GLN A 117 23.17 -16.85 6.04
C GLN A 117 22.74 -15.93 7.21
N GLN A 118 21.56 -15.31 7.15
CA GLN A 118 20.96 -14.52 8.23
C GLN A 118 19.44 -14.74 8.17
N ASN A 119 18.77 -14.86 9.31
CA ASN A 119 17.31 -15.09 9.47
C ASN A 119 16.43 -13.91 9.00
N PHE A 120 16.77 -13.32 7.85
CA PHE A 120 16.19 -12.11 7.29
C PHE A 120 15.89 -12.30 5.80
N GLU A 121 14.79 -11.72 5.35
CA GLU A 121 14.41 -11.67 3.94
C GLU A 121 14.00 -10.27 3.57
N LEU A 122 14.54 -9.80 2.45
CA LEU A 122 14.08 -8.58 1.83
C LEU A 122 13.02 -8.94 0.79
N VAL A 123 11.84 -8.34 0.85
CA VAL A 123 10.87 -8.39 -0.25
C VAL A 123 10.78 -7.00 -0.83
N THR A 124 11.03 -6.85 -2.13
CA THR A 124 10.83 -5.58 -2.83
C THR A 124 9.50 -5.60 -3.55
N VAL A 125 8.81 -4.46 -3.58
CA VAL A 125 7.52 -4.32 -4.25
C VAL A 125 7.54 -3.07 -5.12
N GLY A 126 7.36 -3.26 -6.42
CA GLY A 126 7.18 -2.16 -7.38
C GLY A 126 5.72 -1.73 -7.41
N LEU A 127 5.44 -0.46 -7.10
CA LEU A 127 4.11 0.14 -7.19
C LEU A 127 4.01 0.86 -8.54
N ASP A 128 3.38 0.22 -9.53
CA ASP A 128 3.26 0.78 -10.87
C ASP A 128 1.94 0.33 -11.54
N THR A 129 1.16 1.27 -12.06
CA THR A 129 -0.14 0.99 -12.70
C THR A 129 -0.02 0.18 -13.97
N LEU A 130 1.13 0.24 -14.65
CA LEU A 130 1.44 -0.59 -15.82
C LEU A 130 1.88 -2.00 -15.42
N GLY A 131 1.99 -2.28 -14.11
CA GLY A 131 2.37 -3.56 -13.56
C GLY A 131 3.74 -4.00 -14.04
N GLU A 132 3.81 -5.22 -14.57
CA GLU A 132 5.02 -5.83 -15.13
C GLU A 132 5.71 -4.94 -16.17
N GLN A 133 4.96 -4.28 -17.06
CA GLN A 133 5.53 -3.42 -18.09
C GLN A 133 6.26 -2.20 -17.52
N GLY A 134 5.77 -1.65 -16.40
CA GLY A 134 6.39 -0.52 -15.72
C GLY A 134 7.61 -0.93 -14.90
N CYS A 135 7.59 -2.12 -14.31
CA CYS A 135 8.63 -2.59 -13.39
C CYS A 135 9.76 -3.40 -14.06
N ARG A 136 9.51 -4.08 -15.19
CA ARG A 136 10.44 -5.07 -15.78
C ARG A 136 11.87 -4.57 -15.92
N ALA A 137 12.05 -3.44 -16.60
CA ALA A 137 13.38 -2.91 -16.89
C ALA A 137 14.19 -2.64 -15.62
N TYR A 138 13.53 -2.23 -14.54
CA TYR A 138 14.18 -1.94 -13.25
C TYR A 138 14.49 -3.22 -12.47
N ILE A 139 13.56 -4.17 -12.43
CA ILE A 139 13.74 -5.45 -11.72
C ILE A 139 14.85 -6.27 -12.40
N GLU A 140 14.84 -6.37 -13.73
CA GLU A 140 15.86 -7.10 -14.49
C GLU A 140 17.25 -6.45 -14.35
N ALA A 141 17.33 -5.11 -14.37
CA ALA A 141 18.58 -4.40 -14.16
C ALA A 141 19.13 -4.56 -12.73
N ALA A 142 18.26 -4.66 -11.73
CA ALA A 142 18.66 -4.89 -10.35
C ALA A 142 19.08 -6.35 -10.07
N ALA A 143 18.59 -7.31 -10.85
CA ALA A 143 18.85 -8.75 -10.71
C ALA A 143 18.78 -9.23 -9.24
N PRO A 144 17.64 -9.01 -8.54
CA PRO A 144 17.53 -9.29 -7.12
C PRO A 144 17.66 -10.77 -6.83
N GLN A 145 18.32 -11.11 -5.73
CA GLN A 145 18.40 -12.48 -5.20
C GLN A 145 17.25 -12.79 -4.22
N HIS A 146 16.28 -11.89 -4.13
CA HIS A 146 15.18 -11.92 -3.19
C HIS A 146 13.86 -11.70 -3.94
N PRO A 147 12.69 -12.05 -3.37
CA PRO A 147 11.40 -11.87 -4.05
C PRO A 147 11.15 -10.41 -4.44
N ALA A 148 10.92 -10.18 -5.73
CA ALA A 148 10.56 -8.89 -6.31
C ALA A 148 9.14 -8.96 -6.87
N LEU A 149 8.21 -8.30 -6.17
CA LEU A 149 6.78 -8.35 -6.43
C LEU A 149 6.29 -7.06 -7.06
N ILE A 150 5.09 -7.10 -7.61
CA ILE A 150 4.46 -5.97 -8.30
C ILE A 150 3.10 -5.71 -7.69
N ASP A 151 2.89 -4.49 -7.22
CA ASP A 151 1.61 -4.01 -6.72
C ASP A 151 0.97 -3.06 -7.73
N GLN A 152 0.28 -3.63 -8.70
CA GLN A 152 -0.37 -2.87 -9.78
C GLN A 152 -1.61 -2.08 -9.32
N HIS A 153 -2.27 -2.57 -8.26
CA HIS A 153 -3.54 -2.05 -7.77
C HIS A 153 -3.42 -1.41 -6.38
N HIS A 154 -2.19 -1.06 -5.98
CA HIS A 154 -1.91 -0.42 -4.70
C HIS A 154 -2.51 -1.17 -3.48
N VAL A 155 -2.59 -2.50 -3.55
CA VAL A 155 -3.12 -3.38 -2.51
C VAL A 155 -2.24 -3.34 -1.26
N LEU A 156 -0.90 -3.33 -1.42
CA LEU A 156 0.03 -3.16 -0.31
C LEU A 156 -0.07 -1.75 0.27
N ALA A 157 -0.19 -0.74 -0.60
CA ALA A 157 -0.38 0.64 -0.15
C ALA A 157 -1.65 0.82 0.68
N GLU A 158 -2.77 0.25 0.23
CA GLU A 158 -4.03 0.22 0.93
C GLU A 158 -3.92 -0.50 2.28
N LYS A 159 -3.42 -1.75 2.29
CA LYS A 159 -3.41 -2.61 3.48
C LYS A 159 -2.41 -2.18 4.55
N PHE A 160 -1.24 -1.69 4.16
CA PHE A 160 -0.16 -1.34 5.09
C PHE A 160 0.02 0.17 5.31
N GLY A 161 -0.70 1.01 4.56
CA GLY A 161 -0.63 2.47 4.69
C GLY A 161 0.60 3.10 4.03
N VAL A 162 1.11 2.50 2.96
CA VAL A 162 2.19 3.11 2.16
C VAL A 162 1.58 4.22 1.31
N ILE A 163 2.06 5.45 1.48
CA ILE A 163 1.58 6.60 0.68
C ILE A 163 2.67 7.24 -0.17
N ASN A 164 3.94 6.91 0.12
CA ASN A 164 5.09 7.46 -0.57
C ASN A 164 6.19 6.40 -0.64
N ILE A 165 7.02 6.51 -1.66
CA ILE A 165 8.20 5.67 -1.85
C ILE A 165 9.45 6.55 -1.85
N PRO A 166 10.61 6.04 -1.41
CA PRO A 166 10.82 4.70 -0.82
C PRO A 166 10.25 4.59 0.60
N SER A 167 9.63 3.43 0.89
CA SER A 167 9.03 3.10 2.19
C SER A 167 9.28 1.63 2.52
N ALA A 168 9.33 1.30 3.80
CA ALA A 168 9.48 -0.08 4.27
C ALA A 168 8.56 -0.35 5.47
N ILE A 169 8.29 -1.65 5.66
CA ILE A 169 7.55 -2.22 6.78
C ILE A 169 8.41 -3.36 7.32
N TRP A 170 8.56 -3.48 8.64
CA TRP A 170 9.31 -4.58 9.25
C TRP A 170 8.32 -5.55 9.86
N ILE A 171 8.43 -6.82 9.48
CA ILE A 171 7.53 -7.90 9.88
C ILE A 171 8.38 -9.03 10.45
N ASP A 172 8.10 -9.46 11.66
CA ASP A 172 8.80 -10.59 12.29
C ASP A 172 8.39 -11.94 11.69
N GLU A 173 9.01 -13.03 12.15
CA GLU A 173 8.77 -14.35 11.57
C GLU A 173 7.42 -14.96 11.96
N GLN A 174 6.69 -14.34 12.89
CA GLN A 174 5.32 -14.70 13.28
C GLN A 174 4.29 -13.95 12.44
N GLY A 175 4.73 -12.97 11.65
CA GLY A 175 3.85 -12.14 10.84
C GLY A 175 3.33 -10.91 11.59
N VAL A 176 4.00 -10.49 12.67
CA VAL A 176 3.68 -9.26 13.39
C VAL A 176 4.51 -8.11 12.83
N ILE A 177 3.86 -7.03 12.46
CA ILE A 177 4.49 -5.76 12.09
C ILE A 177 5.12 -5.19 13.35
N VAL A 178 6.43 -4.93 13.30
CA VAL A 178 7.20 -4.29 14.37
C VAL A 178 7.64 -2.87 13.99
N ARG A 179 7.54 -2.51 12.70
CA ARG A 179 7.63 -1.12 12.20
C ARG A 179 6.59 -0.93 11.08
N PRO A 180 5.60 -0.04 11.24
CA PRO A 180 4.63 0.25 10.18
C PRO A 180 5.29 0.99 9.01
N ALA A 181 4.54 1.16 7.90
CA ALA A 181 5.00 1.88 6.73
C ALA A 181 5.63 3.24 7.06
N GLU A 182 6.93 3.36 6.78
CA GLU A 182 7.72 4.55 7.06
C GLU A 182 8.77 4.78 5.97
N ALA A 183 9.26 6.02 5.87
CA ALA A 183 10.28 6.38 4.89
C ALA A 183 11.55 5.54 5.11
N ALA A 184 11.96 4.82 4.07
CA ALA A 184 13.10 3.93 4.09
C ALA A 184 14.18 4.45 3.14
N PRO A 185 15.15 5.25 3.63
CA PRO A 185 16.19 5.81 2.79
C PRO A 185 17.09 4.70 2.22
N ALA A 186 17.54 4.89 0.98
CA ALA A 186 18.51 4.00 0.36
C ALA A 186 19.80 3.92 1.21
N PRO A 187 20.50 2.77 1.20
CA PRO A 187 21.80 2.68 1.83
C PRO A 187 22.73 3.76 1.30
N PRO A 188 23.55 4.41 2.14
CA PRO A 188 24.54 5.36 1.66
C PRO A 188 25.47 4.68 0.67
N GLN A 189 25.61 5.25 -0.54
CA GLN A 189 26.55 4.75 -1.54
C GLN A 189 27.99 5.03 -1.10
N PRO A 190 28.93 4.10 -1.36
CA PRO A 190 30.36 4.39 -1.21
C PRO A 190 30.71 5.64 -2.01
N GLU A 191 31.60 6.50 -1.50
CA GLU A 191 32.00 7.75 -2.18
C GLU A 191 32.46 7.52 -3.63
N THR A 192 33.02 6.34 -3.91
CA THR A 192 33.46 5.92 -5.25
C THR A 192 32.34 5.66 -6.26
N GLN A 193 31.09 5.53 -5.81
CA GLN A 193 29.90 5.29 -6.64
C GLN A 193 28.91 6.45 -6.60
N GLN A 194 29.18 7.47 -5.78
CA GLN A 194 28.42 8.72 -5.82
C GLN A 194 28.66 9.35 -7.19
N ALA A 195 27.57 9.55 -7.94
CA ALA A 195 27.66 10.30 -9.19
C ALA A 195 28.25 11.69 -8.85
N PRO A 196 29.33 12.11 -9.53
CA PRO A 196 29.81 13.47 -9.35
C PRO A 196 28.66 14.43 -9.63
N PRO A 197 28.52 15.53 -8.86
CA PRO A 197 27.52 16.55 -9.16
C PRO A 197 27.68 16.92 -10.64
N PRO A 198 26.57 17.05 -11.39
CA PRO A 198 26.63 17.23 -12.84
C PRO A 198 27.59 18.39 -13.16
N ALA A 199 28.73 18.04 -13.75
CA ALA A 199 29.78 18.98 -14.09
C ALA A 199 29.43 19.60 -15.45
N GLY A 200 28.77 20.76 -15.41
CA GLY A 200 28.45 21.55 -16.59
C GLY A 200 27.38 22.59 -16.27
N ASP A 201 27.33 23.65 -17.07
CA ASP A 201 26.21 24.59 -17.09
C ASP A 201 24.95 23.82 -17.52
N ALA A 202 24.23 23.27 -16.55
CA ALA A 202 22.95 22.62 -16.80
C ALA A 202 22.01 23.67 -17.44
N PRO A 203 21.31 23.35 -18.55
CA PRO A 203 20.28 24.23 -19.06
C PRO A 203 19.33 24.56 -17.90
N ALA A 204 18.95 25.83 -17.78
CA ALA A 204 18.13 26.33 -16.67
C ALA A 204 16.97 25.34 -16.40
N MET A 205 17.07 24.64 -15.28
CA MET A 205 16.09 23.63 -14.91
C MET A 205 14.73 24.35 -14.80
N PRO A 206 13.65 23.78 -15.36
CA PRO A 206 12.33 24.39 -15.23
C PRO A 206 12.02 24.70 -13.76
N GLU A 207 11.45 25.88 -13.47
CA GLU A 207 11.27 26.38 -12.09
C GLU A 207 10.59 25.36 -11.17
N ARG A 208 9.59 24.63 -11.68
CA ARG A 208 8.90 23.55 -10.97
C ARG A 208 9.84 22.45 -10.47
N PHE A 209 10.89 22.13 -11.23
CA PHE A 209 11.87 21.11 -10.87
C PHE A 209 12.84 21.62 -9.79
N VAL A 210 13.17 22.91 -9.81
CA VAL A 210 13.98 23.57 -8.78
C VAL A 210 13.22 23.63 -7.46
N GLU A 211 11.93 23.98 -7.49
CA GLU A 211 11.06 23.94 -6.31
C GLU A 211 10.93 22.53 -5.74
N MET A 212 10.68 21.53 -6.59
CA MET A 212 10.58 20.12 -6.18
C MET A 212 11.87 19.61 -5.53
N MET A 213 13.04 19.94 -6.11
CA MET A 213 14.34 19.61 -5.53
C MET A 213 14.58 20.36 -4.21
N GLY A 214 14.16 21.63 -4.12
CA GLY A 214 14.22 22.43 -2.89
C GLY A 214 13.40 21.84 -1.75
N GLU A 215 12.22 21.30 -2.03
CA GLU A 215 11.42 20.57 -1.04
C GLU A 215 12.02 19.21 -0.71
N ALA A 216 12.54 18.46 -1.69
CA ALA A 216 13.17 17.16 -1.47
C ALA A 216 14.42 17.25 -0.57
N VAL A 217 15.22 18.32 -0.69
CA VAL A 217 16.41 18.55 0.16
C VAL A 217 16.05 18.83 1.62
N LYS A 218 14.83 19.29 1.92
CA LYS A 218 14.36 19.51 3.30
C LYS A 218 14.01 18.20 4.01
N ILE A 219 13.87 17.08 3.27
CA ILE A 219 13.64 15.75 3.84
C ILE A 219 14.93 15.29 4.53
N LYS A 220 15.06 15.59 5.81
CA LYS A 220 16.14 15.08 6.66
C LYS A 220 15.88 13.60 6.96
N SER A 221 16.32 12.71 6.09
CA SER A 221 16.39 11.27 6.40
C SER A 221 17.78 10.93 6.93
N ASP A 222 17.88 10.42 8.15
CA ASP A 222 19.12 9.84 8.66
C ASP A 222 19.22 8.38 8.18
N ALA A 223 19.76 8.21 6.97
CA ALA A 223 19.95 6.90 6.38
C ALA A 223 20.84 6.00 7.25
N GLN A 224 21.90 6.57 7.84
CA GLN A 224 22.81 5.79 8.66
C GLN A 224 22.12 5.25 9.91
N ALA A 225 21.32 6.07 10.59
CA ALA A 225 20.55 5.63 11.76
C ALA A 225 19.48 4.58 11.39
N TYR A 226 18.76 4.78 10.28
CA TYR A 226 17.77 3.78 9.81
C TYR A 226 18.43 2.42 9.55
N HIS A 227 19.53 2.40 8.80
CA HIS A 227 20.25 1.16 8.47
C HIS A 227 20.94 0.54 9.70
N ALA A 228 21.32 1.34 10.71
CA ALA A 228 21.80 0.81 11.99
C ALA A 228 20.67 0.14 12.79
N ALA A 229 19.49 0.76 12.85
CA ALA A 229 18.32 0.19 13.50
C ALA A 229 17.85 -1.10 12.82
N LEU A 230 17.87 -1.15 11.49
CA LEU A 230 17.54 -2.36 10.74
C LEU A 230 18.48 -3.52 11.07
N ARG A 231 19.81 -3.26 11.11
CA ARG A 231 20.79 -4.29 11.48
C ARG A 231 20.63 -4.77 12.91
N ASP A 232 20.38 -3.85 13.85
CA ASP A 232 20.10 -4.20 15.25
C ASP A 232 18.88 -5.12 15.36
N TRP A 233 17.80 -4.82 14.62
CA TRP A 233 16.62 -5.68 14.59
C TRP A 233 16.87 -7.04 13.94
N VAL A 234 17.62 -7.10 12.84
CA VAL A 234 18.00 -8.38 12.22
C VAL A 234 18.81 -9.27 13.16
N GLU A 235 19.66 -8.68 14.01
CA GLU A 235 20.48 -9.41 14.98
C GLU A 235 19.70 -9.84 16.23
N HIS A 236 18.82 -8.99 16.76
CA HIS A 236 18.17 -9.20 18.06
C HIS A 236 16.69 -9.59 17.99
N GLY A 237 16.07 -9.52 16.81
CA GLY A 237 14.64 -9.81 16.62
C GLY A 237 13.76 -8.99 17.55
N ALA A 238 12.86 -9.65 18.27
CA ALA A 238 11.93 -9.02 19.22
C ALA A 238 12.61 -8.29 20.40
N GLU A 239 13.86 -8.64 20.73
CA GLU A 239 14.62 -7.98 21.80
C GLU A 239 15.26 -6.66 21.34
N SER A 240 15.18 -6.34 20.04
CA SER A 240 15.69 -5.08 19.52
C SER A 240 14.90 -3.90 20.11
N ARG A 241 15.63 -2.90 20.59
CA ARG A 241 15.06 -1.62 21.04
C ARG A 241 14.33 -0.83 19.95
N PHE A 242 14.45 -1.25 18.69
CA PHE A 242 13.78 -0.64 17.55
C PHE A 242 12.52 -1.40 17.13
N ALA A 243 12.29 -2.61 17.63
CA ALA A 243 11.03 -3.31 17.46
C ALA A 243 9.95 -2.65 18.34
N LEU A 244 8.84 -2.24 17.73
CA LEU A 244 7.74 -1.60 18.45
C LEU A 244 6.77 -2.65 19.00
N SER A 245 6.11 -2.32 20.10
CA SER A 245 4.97 -3.09 20.59
C SER A 245 3.78 -3.00 19.62
N PRO A 246 2.83 -3.95 19.64
CA PRO A 246 1.65 -3.91 18.79
C PRO A 246 0.84 -2.61 18.88
N ASP A 247 0.65 -2.09 20.09
CA ASP A 247 -0.07 -0.82 20.33
C ASP A 247 0.67 0.37 19.72
N GLU A 248 2.01 0.39 19.82
CA GLU A 248 2.83 1.43 19.19
C GLU A 248 2.78 1.37 17.66
N VAL A 249 2.73 0.17 17.08
CA VAL A 249 2.59 0.00 15.62
C VAL A 249 1.26 0.57 15.15
N VAL A 250 0.16 0.22 15.81
CA VAL A 250 -1.15 0.79 15.50
C VAL A 250 -1.11 2.30 15.67
N SER A 251 -0.62 2.80 16.81
CA SER A 251 -0.53 4.22 17.11
C SER A 251 0.39 5.02 16.18
N ARG A 252 1.40 4.39 15.56
CA ARG A 252 2.32 5.05 14.60
C ARG A 252 1.89 4.86 13.14
N SER A 253 1.06 3.87 12.83
CA SER A 253 0.46 3.70 11.50
C SER A 253 -0.32 4.95 11.12
N ARG A 254 -0.32 5.41 9.87
CA ARG A 254 -0.91 6.74 9.55
C ARG A 254 -2.42 6.79 9.81
N PRO A 255 -2.99 7.94 10.19
CA PRO A 255 -4.45 8.11 10.19
C PRO A 255 -5.01 7.87 8.79
N ARG A 256 -6.14 7.17 8.69
CA ARG A 256 -6.87 6.99 7.42
C ARG A 256 -8.06 7.93 7.43
N SER A 257 -7.88 9.12 6.88
CA SER A 257 -8.97 10.10 6.74
C SER A 257 -9.93 9.71 5.62
N ALA A 258 -11.13 10.29 5.63
CA ALA A 258 -12.08 10.15 4.52
C ALA A 258 -11.50 10.65 3.19
N GLU A 259 -10.69 11.71 3.23
CA GLU A 259 -10.00 12.25 2.06
C GLU A 259 -8.98 11.26 1.50
N VAL A 260 -8.10 10.70 2.33
CA VAL A 260 -7.12 9.68 1.91
C VAL A 260 -7.84 8.48 1.29
N SER A 261 -8.91 8.03 1.93
CA SER A 261 -9.70 6.89 1.46
C SER A 261 -10.36 7.18 0.10
N LEU A 262 -10.86 8.40 -0.12
CA LEU A 262 -11.37 8.84 -1.41
C LEU A 262 -10.27 8.93 -2.48
N GLY A 263 -9.06 9.36 -2.09
CA GLY A 263 -7.87 9.33 -2.95
C GLY A 263 -7.59 7.94 -3.52
N HIS A 264 -7.62 6.90 -2.67
CA HIS A 264 -7.50 5.50 -3.11
C HIS A 264 -8.57 5.12 -4.15
N ALA A 265 -9.83 5.54 -3.97
CA ALA A 265 -10.88 5.29 -4.96
C ALA A 265 -10.59 6.00 -6.31
N HIS A 266 -10.12 7.25 -6.26
CA HIS A 266 -9.71 7.98 -7.46
C HIS A 266 -8.56 7.30 -8.20
N PHE A 267 -7.56 6.84 -7.46
CA PHE A 267 -6.42 6.12 -8.01
C PHE A 267 -6.84 4.83 -8.73
N GLU A 268 -7.66 4.02 -8.07
CA GLU A 268 -8.16 2.76 -8.63
C GLU A 268 -8.94 2.97 -9.92
N LEU A 269 -9.82 3.97 -9.94
CA LEU A 269 -10.58 4.32 -11.14
C LEU A 269 -9.66 4.85 -12.26
N ALA A 270 -8.70 5.71 -11.92
CA ALA A 270 -7.74 6.24 -12.88
C ALA A 270 -6.89 5.13 -13.52
N SER A 271 -6.46 4.16 -12.72
CA SER A 271 -5.67 3.00 -13.17
C SER A 271 -6.48 2.10 -14.09
N ALA A 272 -7.75 1.83 -13.76
CA ALA A 272 -8.65 1.08 -14.62
C ALA A 272 -8.84 1.74 -16.00
N LEU A 273 -9.03 3.06 -16.00
CA LEU A 273 -9.17 3.84 -17.23
C LEU A 273 -7.88 3.89 -18.05
N GLU A 274 -6.71 3.95 -17.40
CA GLU A 274 -5.40 3.85 -18.07
C GLU A 274 -5.22 2.52 -18.78
N LEU A 275 -5.50 1.41 -18.09
CA LEU A 275 -5.40 0.06 -18.65
C LEU A 275 -6.39 -0.15 -19.82
N ALA A 276 -7.53 0.54 -19.81
CA ALA A 276 -8.49 0.55 -20.91
C ALA A 276 -8.12 1.51 -22.06
N GLY A 277 -7.02 2.28 -21.95
CA GLY A 277 -6.61 3.28 -22.95
C GLY A 277 -7.42 4.58 -22.95
N LEU A 278 -8.21 4.84 -21.90
CA LEU A 278 -9.15 5.96 -21.78
C LEU A 278 -8.49 7.18 -21.11
N VAL A 279 -7.57 7.82 -21.85
CA VAL A 279 -6.66 8.88 -21.36
C VAL A 279 -7.38 10.13 -20.81
N ALA A 280 -8.56 10.48 -21.33
CA ALA A 280 -9.29 11.68 -20.90
C ALA A 280 -9.86 11.56 -19.47
N GLY A 281 -10.46 10.39 -19.14
CA GLY A 281 -10.99 10.11 -17.81
C GLY A 281 -9.87 10.06 -16.75
N LYS A 282 -8.74 9.40 -17.08
CA LYS A 282 -7.54 9.34 -16.22
C LYS A 282 -7.12 10.71 -15.69
N LYS A 283 -6.93 11.70 -16.57
CA LYS A 283 -6.40 13.03 -16.20
C LYS A 283 -7.26 13.75 -15.16
N SER A 284 -8.57 13.49 -15.15
CA SER A 284 -9.48 14.07 -14.16
C SER A 284 -9.24 13.47 -12.78
N HIS A 285 -9.20 12.14 -12.68
CA HIS A 285 -9.06 11.44 -11.41
C HIS A 285 -7.64 11.55 -10.81
N THR A 286 -6.58 11.51 -11.62
CA THR A 286 -5.21 11.67 -11.11
C THR A 286 -4.93 13.07 -10.55
N ARG A 287 -5.57 14.10 -11.11
CA ARG A 287 -5.44 15.48 -10.59
C ARG A 287 -6.14 15.63 -9.23
N THR A 288 -7.28 14.97 -9.04
CA THR A 288 -8.01 14.99 -7.77
C THR A 288 -7.28 14.21 -6.69
N ASP A 289 -6.75 13.02 -7.02
CA ASP A 289 -5.93 12.22 -6.11
C ASP A 289 -4.66 12.98 -5.66
N ALA A 290 -3.92 13.57 -6.60
CA ALA A 290 -2.74 14.37 -6.28
C ALA A 290 -3.05 15.60 -5.40
N ALA A 291 -4.22 16.23 -5.58
CA ALA A 291 -4.65 17.36 -4.76
C ALA A 291 -5.02 16.94 -3.33
N ILE A 292 -5.69 15.79 -3.18
CA ILE A 292 -6.00 15.18 -1.89
C ILE A 292 -4.70 14.84 -1.15
N LEU A 293 -3.76 14.15 -1.80
CA LEU A 293 -2.48 13.81 -1.20
C LEU A 293 -1.70 15.06 -0.80
N ALA A 294 -1.62 16.08 -1.66
CA ALA A 294 -0.94 17.35 -1.35
C ALA A 294 -1.56 18.09 -0.14
N GLY A 295 -2.89 18.05 0.02
CA GLY A 295 -3.57 18.64 1.18
C GLY A 295 -3.22 17.95 2.51
N THR A 296 -2.94 16.65 2.50
CA THR A 296 -2.52 15.92 3.71
C THR A 296 -1.10 16.27 4.17
N PHE A 297 -0.24 16.78 3.29
CA PHE A 297 1.14 17.19 3.65
C PHE A 297 1.20 18.53 4.41
N THR A 298 0.19 19.40 4.28
CA THR A 298 0.20 20.73 4.93
C THR A 298 -0.46 20.73 6.30
N GLY A 299 -1.17 19.65 6.68
CA GLY A 299 -1.90 19.55 7.95
C GLY A 299 -1.12 18.96 9.14
N GLY A 300 0.17 18.67 8.97
CA GLY A 300 1.03 18.09 10.00
C GLY A 300 2.29 18.92 10.23
N ALA A 301 2.14 20.09 10.85
CA ALA A 301 3.23 20.88 11.43
C ALA A 301 2.93 21.15 12.91
#